data_AF-A0A662R257-F1
#
_entry.id   AF-A0A662R257-F1
#
_cell.length_a   1.000
_cell.length_b   1.000
_cell.length_c   1.000
_cell.angle_alpha   90.00
_cell.angle_beta   90.00
_cell.angle_gamma   90.00
#
_symmetry.space_group_name_H-M   'P 1'
#
loop_
_entity.id
_entity.type
_entity.pdbx_description
1 polymer ?
#
loop_
_entity_poly.entity_id
_entity_poly.type
_entity_poly.pdbx_seq_one_letter_code
_entity_poly.pdbx_strand_id
1 'polypeptide(L)'
;MSELYLKVAKAYPADTGRGIARLDPTTLLRLQLSPGDIIQIHGKRTTVAKVWRADRQDWGQEIIRIDGFTRQNAGVGIGERIKITKVEPKKANTVVLAPIERTNVPLTEIPETFIKRQLLKRPVMAGDIVPILSAHTRPFMGKQTASQMMPLLVVSTDPEGAVIIDEFTKLVIKEKPVSGVAGTRGTGITYEDIGGLSEEIQRIRELIELPMKHPEVFERLGIEPPKGILLYGPPGTGKTLIAKAVANEAGANFISIAGPEIMSKYYGESEQRLREIFEEAEENA
;
A
#
# COMPACT_ATOMS: atom_id res chain seq x y z
N MET A 1 -26.43 8.93 16.27
CA MET A 1 -25.00 8.69 16.57
C MET A 1 -24.21 9.56 15.63
N SER A 2 -23.41 10.49 16.12
CA SER A 2 -22.57 11.35 15.28
C SER A 2 -21.56 10.49 14.52
N GLU A 3 -21.52 10.63 13.20
CA GLU A 3 -20.54 9.95 12.37
C GLU A 3 -19.13 10.43 12.74
N LEU A 4 -18.27 9.50 13.20
CA LEU A 4 -16.91 9.84 13.62
C LEU A 4 -15.97 9.75 12.41
N TYR A 5 -15.37 10.88 12.06
CA TYR A 5 -14.40 10.99 10.97
C TYR A 5 -12.99 11.15 11.55
N LEU A 6 -12.13 10.18 11.26
CA LEU A 6 -10.75 10.15 11.75
C LEU A 6 -9.79 10.53 10.63
N LYS A 7 -8.74 11.27 10.98
CA LYS A 7 -7.68 11.65 10.03
C LYS A 7 -6.67 10.51 9.90
N VAL A 8 -6.39 10.08 8.66
CA VAL A 8 -5.43 9.01 8.39
C VAL A 8 -4.01 9.47 8.70
N ALA A 9 -3.25 8.65 9.42
CA ALA A 9 -1.85 8.88 9.75
C ALA A 9 -0.99 7.65 9.42
N LYS A 10 0.32 7.86 9.28
CA LYS A 10 1.29 6.80 9.01
C LYS A 10 1.31 5.77 10.16
N ALA A 11 1.37 4.48 9.83
CA ALA A 11 1.54 3.42 10.82
C ALA A 11 2.88 3.53 11.56
N TYR A 12 2.96 2.89 12.73
CA TYR A 12 4.26 2.63 13.35
C TYR A 12 5.03 1.60 12.51
N PRO A 13 6.37 1.69 12.40
CA PRO A 13 7.16 0.74 11.62
C PRO A 13 6.93 -0.74 11.99
N ALA A 14 6.58 -1.02 13.24
CA ALA A 14 6.31 -2.38 13.73
C ALA A 14 4.94 -2.96 13.27
N ASP A 15 4.03 -2.12 12.82
CA ASP A 15 2.67 -2.50 12.40
C ASP A 15 2.55 -2.71 10.88
N THR A 16 3.59 -2.36 10.12
CA THR A 16 3.62 -2.47 8.66
C THR A 16 3.34 -3.90 8.19
N GLY A 17 2.38 -4.04 7.28
CA GLY A 17 1.99 -5.30 6.67
C GLY A 17 1.12 -6.19 7.54
N ARG A 18 0.73 -5.75 8.74
CA ARG A 18 -0.09 -6.55 9.68
C ARG A 18 -1.59 -6.28 9.59
N GLY A 19 -2.01 -5.24 8.87
CA GLY A 19 -3.42 -4.84 8.78
C GLY A 19 -3.98 -4.36 10.13
N ILE A 20 -3.17 -3.58 10.88
CA ILE A 20 -3.53 -3.03 12.18
C ILE A 20 -3.95 -1.56 12.02
N ALA A 21 -5.05 -1.18 12.66
CA ALA A 21 -5.49 0.19 12.83
C ALA A 21 -5.31 0.63 14.29
N ARG A 22 -4.50 1.66 14.53
CA ARG A 22 -4.29 2.22 15.88
C ARG A 22 -5.26 3.36 16.14
N LEU A 23 -5.98 3.27 17.25
CA LEU A 23 -6.96 4.26 17.70
C LEU A 23 -6.67 4.68 19.15
N ASP A 24 -6.94 5.95 19.46
CA ASP A 24 -6.82 6.45 20.83
C ASP A 24 -7.96 5.92 21.74
N PRO A 25 -7.75 5.88 23.08
CA PRO A 25 -8.75 5.35 24.00
C PRO A 25 -10.11 6.06 23.95
N THR A 26 -10.14 7.36 23.66
CA THR A 26 -11.40 8.13 23.59
C THR A 26 -12.20 7.70 22.37
N THR A 27 -11.55 7.53 21.22
CA THR A 27 -12.17 6.98 20.00
C THR A 27 -12.66 5.54 20.20
N LEU A 28 -11.88 4.69 20.87
CA LEU A 28 -12.28 3.31 21.19
C LEU A 28 -13.56 3.27 22.03
N LEU A 29 -13.63 4.10 23.08
CA LEU A 29 -14.81 4.18 23.93
C LEU A 29 -16.04 4.70 23.18
N ARG A 30 -15.87 5.75 22.36
CA ARG A 30 -16.97 6.32 21.55
C ARG A 30 -17.55 5.31 20.57
N LEU A 31 -16.72 4.48 19.95
CA LEU A 31 -17.13 3.47 18.98
C LEU A 31 -17.42 2.09 19.60
N GLN A 32 -17.31 1.96 20.92
CA GLN A 32 -17.47 0.68 21.64
C GLN A 32 -16.57 -0.44 21.08
N LEU A 33 -15.34 -0.07 20.77
CA LEU A 33 -14.30 -0.95 20.23
C LEU A 33 -13.36 -1.42 21.32
N SER A 34 -13.01 -2.70 21.27
CA SER A 34 -11.96 -3.31 22.08
C SER A 34 -10.73 -3.64 21.23
N PRO A 35 -9.52 -3.68 21.81
CA PRO A 35 -8.34 -4.19 21.10
C PRO A 35 -8.58 -5.63 20.62
N GLY A 36 -8.39 -5.89 19.33
CA GLY A 36 -8.74 -7.16 18.70
C GLY A 36 -10.01 -7.13 17.86
N ASP A 37 -10.89 -6.15 18.09
CA ASP A 37 -12.07 -5.95 17.24
C ASP A 37 -11.64 -5.60 15.81
N ILE A 38 -12.52 -5.89 14.85
CA ILE A 38 -12.28 -5.59 13.45
C ILE A 38 -13.19 -4.43 13.05
N ILE A 39 -12.60 -3.50 12.31
CA ILE A 39 -13.30 -2.35 11.76
C ILE A 39 -13.27 -2.43 10.24
N GLN A 40 -14.32 -1.91 9.64
CA GLN A 40 -14.38 -1.60 8.22
C GLN A 40 -14.00 -0.14 8.04
N ILE A 41 -13.05 0.11 7.14
CA ILE A 41 -12.56 1.43 6.75
C ILE A 41 -13.25 1.80 5.44
N HIS A 42 -13.92 2.95 5.42
CA HIS A 42 -14.65 3.46 4.26
C HIS A 42 -13.82 4.56 3.58
N GLY A 43 -13.17 4.21 2.48
CA GLY A 43 -12.49 5.14 1.57
C GLY A 43 -13.14 5.16 0.18
N LYS A 44 -12.33 5.29 -0.88
CA LYS A 44 -12.80 5.03 -2.26
C LYS A 44 -13.28 3.59 -2.43
N ARG A 45 -12.67 2.68 -1.67
CA ARG A 45 -13.09 1.29 -1.52
C ARG A 45 -13.19 0.98 -0.02
N THR A 46 -14.00 -0.01 0.31
CA THR A 46 -14.07 -0.52 1.68
C THR A 46 -13.07 -1.64 1.91
N THR A 47 -12.34 -1.58 3.03
CA THR A 47 -11.43 -2.64 3.47
C THR A 47 -11.57 -2.86 4.98
N VAL A 48 -10.83 -3.80 5.55
CA VAL A 48 -10.88 -4.14 6.98
C VAL A 48 -9.51 -4.06 7.64
N ALA A 49 -9.52 -3.71 8.93
CA ALA A 49 -8.32 -3.71 9.75
C ALA A 49 -8.65 -4.14 11.19
N LYS A 50 -7.63 -4.67 11.87
CA LYS A 50 -7.74 -5.06 13.29
C LYS A 50 -7.37 -3.88 14.18
N VAL A 51 -8.22 -3.60 15.16
CA VAL A 51 -8.07 -2.44 16.04
C VAL A 51 -7.08 -2.73 17.16
N TRP A 52 -6.10 -1.85 17.35
CA TRP A 52 -5.20 -1.82 18.50
C TRP A 52 -5.14 -0.42 19.12
N ARG A 53 -4.63 -0.34 20.36
CA ARG A 53 -4.47 0.95 21.05
C ARG A 53 -3.31 1.74 20.45
N ALA A 54 -3.52 3.03 20.20
CA ALA A 54 -2.47 3.98 19.85
C ALA A 54 -1.63 4.38 21.08
N ASP A 55 -0.41 4.82 20.83
CA ASP A 55 0.50 5.33 21.85
C ASP A 55 -0.01 6.67 22.40
N ARG A 56 0.44 7.00 23.63
CA ARG A 56 0.00 8.20 24.36
C ARG A 56 0.16 9.50 23.59
N GLN A 57 1.17 9.60 22.74
CA GLN A 57 1.44 10.79 21.93
C GLN A 57 0.30 11.12 20.96
N ASP A 58 -0.48 10.13 20.54
CA ASP A 58 -1.53 10.27 19.53
C ASP A 58 -2.92 10.50 20.13
N TRP A 59 -3.02 10.54 21.47
CA TRP A 59 -4.31 10.65 22.15
C TRP A 59 -4.96 12.02 21.92
N GLY A 60 -6.27 12.01 21.65
CA GLY A 60 -7.04 13.24 21.43
C GLY A 60 -6.81 13.93 20.09
N GLN A 61 -6.00 13.36 19.20
CA GLN A 61 -5.74 13.94 17.87
C GLN A 61 -6.78 13.55 16.80
N GLU A 62 -7.75 12.69 17.15
CA GLU A 62 -8.76 12.14 16.22
C GLU A 62 -8.13 11.50 14.97
N ILE A 63 -7.00 10.83 15.15
CA ILE A 63 -6.27 10.15 14.07
C ILE A 63 -6.46 8.63 14.12
N ILE A 64 -6.33 8.01 12.95
CA ILE A 64 -6.22 6.57 12.78
C ILE A 64 -4.90 6.27 12.07
N ARG A 65 -4.02 5.50 12.72
CA ARG A 65 -2.79 5.05 12.06
C ARG A 65 -3.02 3.71 11.38
N ILE A 66 -2.77 3.66 10.09
CA ILE A 66 -2.87 2.47 9.22
C ILE A 66 -1.66 2.41 8.29
N ASP A 67 -1.25 1.20 7.90
CA ASP A 67 -0.09 0.97 7.04
C ASP A 67 -0.40 1.26 5.56
N GLY A 68 0.64 1.34 4.73
CA GLY A 68 0.49 1.63 3.29
C GLY A 68 -0.38 0.61 2.55
N PHE A 69 -0.33 -0.67 2.92
CA PHE A 69 -1.21 -1.69 2.33
C PHE A 69 -2.69 -1.46 2.66
N THR A 70 -3.03 -1.16 3.92
CA THR A 70 -4.42 -0.86 4.30
C THR A 70 -4.90 0.44 3.66
N ARG A 71 -4.04 1.46 3.58
CA ARG A 71 -4.33 2.73 2.86
C ARG A 71 -4.63 2.47 1.39
N GLN A 72 -3.76 1.71 0.71
CA GLN A 72 -3.94 1.33 -0.68
C GLN A 72 -5.23 0.53 -0.87
N ASN A 73 -5.54 -0.39 0.04
CA ASN A 73 -6.75 -1.20 -0.02
C ASN A 73 -8.04 -0.38 0.13
N ALA A 74 -8.01 0.65 0.99
CA ALA A 74 -9.11 1.60 1.15
C ALA A 74 -9.15 2.66 0.02
N GLY A 75 -8.04 2.84 -0.70
CA GLY A 75 -7.85 3.94 -1.65
C GLY A 75 -7.84 5.30 -0.96
N VAL A 76 -7.20 5.40 0.21
CA VAL A 76 -7.12 6.62 1.03
C VAL A 76 -5.68 7.01 1.25
N GLY A 77 -5.40 8.31 1.22
CA GLY A 77 -4.06 8.83 1.53
C GLY A 77 -3.90 9.31 2.96
N ILE A 78 -2.66 9.62 3.32
CA ILE A 78 -2.35 10.20 4.62
C ILE A 78 -3.01 11.60 4.73
N GLY A 79 -3.58 11.93 5.88
CA GLY A 79 -4.20 13.22 6.14
C GLY A 79 -5.66 13.36 5.67
N GLU A 80 -6.18 12.42 4.87
CA GLU A 80 -7.60 12.36 4.54
C GLU A 80 -8.44 11.97 5.75
N ARG A 81 -9.71 12.39 5.77
CA ARG A 81 -10.66 11.99 6.82
C ARG A 81 -11.52 10.84 6.33
N ILE A 82 -11.56 9.77 7.11
CA ILE A 82 -12.27 8.55 6.77
C ILE A 82 -13.29 8.20 7.83
N LYS A 83 -14.33 7.46 7.42
CA LYS A 83 -15.32 6.86 8.31
C LYS A 83 -14.92 5.43 8.62
N ILE A 84 -15.09 5.02 9.87
CA ILE A 84 -14.88 3.64 10.30
C ILE A 84 -16.13 3.09 10.98
N THR A 85 -16.38 1.78 10.80
CA THR A 85 -17.50 1.08 11.45
C THR A 85 -17.03 -0.23 12.03
N LYS A 86 -17.50 -0.59 13.23
CA LYS A 86 -17.26 -1.92 13.81
C LYS A 86 -17.94 -2.98 12.93
N VAL A 87 -17.24 -4.08 12.68
CA VAL A 87 -17.79 -5.24 11.95
C VAL A 87 -17.41 -6.52 12.69
N GLU A 88 -18.36 -7.44 12.78
CA GLU A 88 -18.08 -8.80 13.23
C GLU A 88 -17.69 -9.64 12.02
N PRO A 89 -16.41 -10.05 11.90
CA PRO A 89 -15.94 -10.80 10.75
C PRO A 89 -16.51 -12.22 10.77
N LYS A 90 -16.86 -12.75 9.60
CA LYS A 90 -17.15 -14.17 9.47
C LYS A 90 -15.85 -14.96 9.41
N LYS A 91 -15.86 -16.21 9.85
CA LYS A 91 -14.71 -17.10 9.64
C LYS A 91 -14.64 -17.48 8.16
N ALA A 92 -13.47 -17.34 7.55
CA ALA A 92 -13.28 -17.73 6.16
C ALA A 92 -13.23 -19.25 6.02
N ASN A 93 -14.07 -19.82 5.15
CA ASN A 93 -13.95 -21.20 4.70
C ASN A 93 -12.81 -21.32 3.69
N THR A 94 -12.82 -20.44 2.67
CA THR A 94 -11.85 -20.41 1.58
C THR A 94 -11.43 -18.98 1.27
N VAL A 95 -10.13 -18.76 1.05
CA VAL A 95 -9.59 -17.50 0.53
C VAL A 95 -8.69 -17.78 -0.65
N VAL A 96 -8.93 -17.10 -1.76
CA VAL A 96 -8.14 -17.22 -3.00
C VAL A 96 -7.17 -16.06 -3.10
N LEU A 97 -5.89 -16.35 -3.22
CA LEU A 97 -4.81 -15.37 -3.33
C LEU A 97 -4.12 -15.47 -4.69
N ALA A 98 -3.62 -14.36 -5.22
CA ALA A 98 -2.81 -14.33 -6.44
C ALA A 98 -1.73 -13.23 -6.38
N PRO A 99 -0.59 -13.38 -7.06
CA PRO A 99 0.36 -12.29 -7.27
C PRO A 99 -0.25 -11.16 -8.07
N ILE A 100 0.21 -9.94 -7.79
CA ILE A 100 -0.15 -8.73 -8.56
C ILE A 100 0.75 -8.61 -9.80
N GLU A 101 2.04 -8.90 -9.64
CA GLU A 101 3.04 -8.82 -10.71
C GLU A 101 3.71 -10.17 -10.93
N ARG A 102 4.34 -10.35 -12.12
CA ARG A 102 5.28 -11.45 -12.35
C ARG A 102 6.46 -11.26 -11.41
N THR A 103 6.36 -11.88 -10.25
CA THR A 103 7.47 -11.91 -9.31
C THR A 103 8.51 -12.87 -9.88
N ASN A 104 9.79 -12.52 -9.81
CA ASN A 104 10.90 -13.38 -10.24
C ASN A 104 11.03 -14.67 -9.41
N VAL A 105 10.18 -14.83 -8.40
CA VAL A 105 10.10 -15.97 -7.50
C VAL A 105 8.82 -16.72 -7.84
N PRO A 106 8.90 -17.98 -8.29
CA PRO A 106 7.73 -18.83 -8.42
C PRO A 106 7.09 -19.02 -7.04
N LEU A 107 5.81 -18.66 -6.91
CA LEU A 107 5.04 -18.93 -5.69
C LEU A 107 5.05 -20.40 -5.26
N THR A 108 5.26 -21.30 -6.23
CA THR A 108 5.39 -22.74 -6.04
C THR A 108 6.55 -23.13 -5.10
N GLU A 109 7.52 -22.26 -4.90
CA GLU A 109 8.63 -22.51 -3.96
C GLU A 109 8.29 -22.12 -2.52
N ILE A 110 7.21 -21.37 -2.27
CA ILE A 110 6.81 -20.95 -0.93
C ILE A 110 5.78 -21.95 -0.38
N PRO A 111 6.08 -22.65 0.74
CA PRO A 111 5.13 -23.57 1.33
C PRO A 111 3.82 -22.86 1.70
N GLU A 112 2.67 -23.43 1.33
CA GLU A 112 1.36 -22.88 1.69
C GLU A 112 1.20 -22.67 3.21
N THR A 113 1.81 -23.56 4.00
CA THR A 113 1.86 -23.50 5.46
C THR A 113 2.54 -22.23 5.98
N PHE A 114 3.56 -21.74 5.27
CA PHE A 114 4.26 -20.52 5.62
C PHE A 114 3.39 -19.28 5.40
N ILE A 115 2.69 -19.22 4.26
CA ILE A 115 1.75 -18.14 3.93
C ILE A 115 0.58 -18.15 4.93
N LYS A 116 0.01 -19.32 5.21
CA LYS A 116 -1.07 -19.48 6.18
C LYS A 116 -0.68 -18.99 7.57
N ARG A 117 0.52 -19.31 8.04
CA ARG A 117 1.00 -18.85 9.34
C ARG A 117 1.13 -17.33 9.43
N GLN A 118 1.55 -16.66 8.35
CA GLN A 118 1.66 -15.21 8.34
C GLN A 118 0.32 -14.49 8.25
N LEU A 119 -0.67 -15.10 7.59
CA LEU A 119 -2.02 -14.54 7.44
C LEU A 119 -2.97 -14.96 8.57
N LEU A 120 -2.52 -15.77 9.53
CA LEU A 120 -3.37 -16.28 10.60
C LEU A 120 -3.93 -15.14 11.47
N LYS A 121 -5.23 -15.21 11.76
CA LYS A 121 -6.03 -14.19 12.46
C LYS A 121 -6.05 -12.83 11.76
N ARG A 122 -5.65 -12.74 10.49
CA ARG A 122 -5.70 -11.48 9.74
C ARG A 122 -7.10 -11.28 9.14
N PRO A 123 -7.73 -10.11 9.32
CA PRO A 123 -8.94 -9.77 8.59
C PRO A 123 -8.60 -9.41 7.15
N VAL A 124 -9.43 -9.86 6.21
CA VAL A 124 -9.30 -9.57 4.77
C VAL A 124 -10.66 -9.43 4.12
N MET A 125 -10.71 -8.70 3.01
CA MET A 125 -11.82 -8.64 2.07
C MET A 125 -11.34 -8.96 0.65
N ALA A 126 -12.26 -9.40 -0.22
CA ALA A 126 -11.96 -9.54 -1.64
C ALA A 126 -11.49 -8.20 -2.24
N GLY A 127 -10.42 -8.24 -3.01
CA GLY A 127 -9.74 -7.08 -3.58
C GLY A 127 -8.59 -6.53 -2.74
N ASP A 128 -8.44 -6.94 -1.48
CA ASP A 128 -7.35 -6.46 -0.62
C ASP A 128 -5.99 -6.98 -1.07
N ILE A 129 -4.96 -6.16 -0.92
CA ILE A 129 -3.56 -6.54 -1.00
C ILE A 129 -3.07 -6.88 0.41
N VAL A 130 -2.51 -8.07 0.54
CA VAL A 130 -1.90 -8.57 1.76
C VAL A 130 -0.43 -8.93 1.50
N PRO A 131 0.54 -8.27 2.15
CA PRO A 131 1.94 -8.64 2.03
C PRO A 131 2.23 -9.91 2.81
N ILE A 132 3.08 -10.75 2.23
CA ILE A 132 3.76 -11.84 2.93
C ILE A 132 5.26 -11.52 2.99
N LEU A 133 5.90 -11.85 4.09
CA LEU A 133 7.35 -11.76 4.21
C LEU A 133 7.98 -12.95 3.51
N SER A 134 8.59 -12.73 2.36
CA SER A 134 9.37 -13.78 1.69
C SER A 134 10.77 -13.84 2.29
N ALA A 135 11.16 -15.00 2.81
CA ALA A 135 12.52 -15.26 3.26
C ALA A 135 13.28 -15.98 2.15
N HIS A 136 14.02 -15.26 1.32
CA HIS A 136 14.91 -15.87 0.34
C HIS A 136 16.23 -16.25 1.00
N THR A 137 16.48 -17.54 1.15
CA THR A 137 17.85 -18.06 1.23
C THR A 137 18.31 -18.27 -0.20
N ARG A 138 19.12 -17.37 -0.78
CA ARG A 138 19.78 -17.66 -2.06
C ARG A 138 20.86 -18.73 -1.80
N PRO A 139 20.73 -19.98 -2.26
CA PRO A 139 21.65 -21.06 -1.86
C PRO A 139 23.09 -20.88 -2.39
N PHE A 140 23.29 -20.00 -3.38
CA PHE A 140 24.52 -19.97 -4.18
C PHE A 140 25.34 -18.67 -4.12
N MET A 141 24.86 -17.62 -3.45
CA MET A 141 25.63 -16.40 -3.23
C MET A 141 25.43 -15.97 -1.79
N GLY A 142 26.46 -16.13 -0.95
CA GLY A 142 26.47 -15.81 0.48
C GLY A 142 26.29 -14.31 0.82
N LYS A 143 25.21 -13.69 0.32
CA LYS A 143 24.82 -12.31 0.60
C LYS A 143 23.34 -12.28 0.98
N GLN A 144 23.13 -12.08 2.28
CA GLN A 144 21.96 -11.57 2.99
C GLN A 144 20.57 -12.03 2.52
N THR A 145 19.85 -12.67 3.45
CA THR A 145 18.40 -12.84 3.42
C THR A 145 17.74 -11.44 3.38
N ALA A 146 17.51 -10.89 2.20
CA ALA A 146 16.66 -9.73 2.06
C ALA A 146 15.21 -10.21 2.21
N SER A 147 14.68 -10.06 3.43
CA SER A 147 13.25 -10.29 3.67
C SER A 147 12.46 -9.19 2.98
N GLN A 148 11.92 -9.50 1.80
CA GLN A 148 11.11 -8.56 1.03
C GLN A 148 9.63 -8.88 1.25
N MET A 149 8.81 -7.84 1.40
CA MET A 149 7.36 -7.98 1.38
C MET A 149 6.90 -8.26 -0.04
N MET A 150 6.24 -9.39 -0.24
CA MET A 150 5.62 -9.79 -1.50
C MET A 150 4.11 -9.54 -1.40
N PRO A 151 3.53 -8.62 -2.17
CA PRO A 151 2.11 -8.34 -2.13
C PRO A 151 1.30 -9.44 -2.84
N LEU A 152 0.30 -9.98 -2.16
CA LEU A 152 -0.70 -10.88 -2.72
C LEU A 152 -2.06 -10.21 -2.75
N LEU A 153 -2.76 -10.33 -3.88
CA LEU A 153 -4.14 -9.91 -4.03
C LEU A 153 -5.09 -10.99 -3.54
N VAL A 154 -6.04 -10.62 -2.69
CA VAL A 154 -7.20 -11.44 -2.33
C VAL A 154 -8.19 -11.38 -3.49
N VAL A 155 -8.29 -12.45 -4.27
CA VAL A 155 -9.17 -12.51 -5.44
C VAL A 155 -10.62 -12.70 -5.03
N SER A 156 -10.86 -13.58 -4.06
CA SER A 156 -12.20 -13.86 -3.54
C SER A 156 -12.13 -14.48 -2.14
N THR A 157 -13.24 -14.36 -1.40
CA THR A 157 -13.43 -14.92 -0.06
C THR A 157 -14.76 -15.67 0.01
N ASP A 158 -14.79 -16.78 0.74
CA ASP A 158 -16.01 -17.48 1.11
C ASP A 158 -16.12 -17.55 2.64
N PRO A 159 -17.15 -16.95 3.26
CA PRO A 159 -18.22 -16.15 2.65
C PRO A 159 -17.73 -14.79 2.10
N GLU A 160 -18.53 -14.15 1.25
CA GLU A 160 -18.24 -12.80 0.77
C GLU A 160 -18.29 -11.75 1.91
N GLY A 161 -17.46 -10.72 1.77
CA GLY A 161 -17.37 -9.60 2.71
C GLY A 161 -16.16 -9.68 3.64
N ALA A 162 -16.30 -9.10 4.83
CA ALA A 162 -15.25 -9.09 5.85
C ALA A 162 -15.08 -10.48 6.48
N VAL A 163 -13.94 -11.11 6.23
CA VAL A 163 -13.61 -12.43 6.80
C VAL A 163 -12.31 -12.42 7.58
N ILE A 164 -12.20 -13.34 8.54
CA ILE A 164 -10.96 -13.60 9.27
C ILE A 164 -10.37 -14.95 8.83
N ILE A 165 -9.08 -14.95 8.54
CA ILE A 165 -8.33 -16.17 8.21
C ILE A 165 -7.99 -16.89 9.51
N ASP A 166 -8.38 -18.16 9.62
CA ASP A 166 -8.14 -19.01 10.79
C ASP A 166 -7.41 -20.30 10.40
N GLU A 167 -7.10 -21.15 11.38
CA GLU A 167 -6.39 -22.42 11.16
C GLU A 167 -7.19 -23.39 10.25
N PHE A 168 -8.51 -23.24 10.18
CA PHE A 168 -9.38 -24.08 9.35
C PHE A 168 -9.62 -23.53 7.94
N THR A 169 -9.22 -22.29 7.67
CA THR A 169 -9.40 -21.67 6.35
C THR A 169 -8.55 -22.38 5.31
N LYS A 170 -9.17 -22.76 4.18
CA LYS A 170 -8.50 -23.28 3.00
C LYS A 170 -7.94 -22.10 2.19
N LEU A 171 -6.61 -22.01 2.07
CA LEU A 171 -5.97 -21.02 1.21
C LEU A 171 -5.73 -21.65 -0.16
N VAL A 172 -6.13 -20.96 -1.22
CA VAL A 172 -5.88 -21.36 -2.61
C VAL A 172 -5.02 -20.29 -3.26
N ILE A 173 -3.82 -20.66 -3.69
CA ILE A 173 -2.87 -19.71 -4.28
C ILE A 173 -2.84 -19.94 -5.79
N LYS A 174 -3.17 -18.92 -6.57
CA LYS A 174 -3.05 -18.94 -8.03
C LYS A 174 -1.63 -18.58 -8.45
N GLU A 175 -1.06 -19.35 -9.37
CA GLU A 175 0.28 -19.10 -9.91
C GLU A 175 0.32 -17.92 -10.88
N LYS A 176 -0.75 -17.74 -11.66
CA LYS A 176 -0.82 -16.68 -12.67
C LYS A 176 -1.15 -15.34 -12.00
N PRO A 177 -0.39 -14.27 -12.30
CA PRO A 177 -0.75 -12.95 -11.83
C PRO A 177 -2.10 -12.57 -12.44
N VAL A 178 -2.97 -11.99 -11.61
CA VAL A 178 -4.26 -11.50 -12.09
C VAL A 178 -4.05 -10.05 -12.53
N SER A 179 -3.71 -9.88 -13.81
CA SER A 179 -3.70 -8.55 -14.43
C SER A 179 -5.14 -8.10 -14.64
N GLY A 180 -5.58 -7.05 -13.95
CA GLY A 180 -6.87 -6.41 -14.25
C GLY A 180 -7.85 -6.21 -13.10
N VAL A 181 -7.44 -6.31 -11.83
CA VAL A 181 -8.24 -5.68 -10.77
C VAL A 181 -7.95 -4.17 -10.81
N ALA A 182 -8.81 -3.46 -11.54
CA ALA A 182 -8.78 -2.02 -11.70
C ALA A 182 -8.64 -1.32 -10.33
N GLY A 183 -7.52 -0.63 -10.13
CA GLY A 183 -7.27 0.23 -8.97
C GLY A 183 -6.04 -0.09 -8.13
N THR A 184 -5.38 -1.24 -8.32
CA THR A 184 -4.25 -1.65 -7.45
C THR A 184 -2.99 -1.98 -8.25
N ARG A 185 -2.42 -0.95 -8.91
CA ARG A 185 -1.10 -0.99 -9.59
C ARG A 185 0.06 -0.67 -8.63
N GLY A 186 0.04 -1.24 -7.42
CA GLY A 186 1.10 -0.94 -6.44
C GLY A 186 2.30 -1.86 -6.61
N THR A 187 3.50 -1.28 -6.72
CA THR A 187 4.77 -2.03 -6.67
C THR A 187 5.05 -2.63 -5.27
N GLY A 188 4.11 -2.53 -4.33
CA GLY A 188 4.19 -3.01 -2.95
C GLY A 188 5.10 -2.18 -2.04
N ILE A 189 5.73 -1.12 -2.56
CA ILE A 189 6.64 -0.25 -1.82
C ILE A 189 5.82 0.89 -1.21
N THR A 190 5.95 1.05 0.11
CA THR A 190 5.22 2.04 0.90
C THR A 190 6.17 3.04 1.54
N TYR A 191 5.66 4.16 2.07
CA TYR A 191 6.49 5.12 2.81
C TYR A 191 7.14 4.52 4.07
N GLU A 192 6.57 3.44 4.60
CA GLU A 192 7.09 2.68 5.72
C GLU A 192 8.37 1.91 5.38
N ASP A 193 8.62 1.60 4.10
CA ASP A 193 9.82 0.87 3.65
C ASP A 193 11.05 1.79 3.51
N ILE A 194 10.89 3.10 3.71
CA ILE A 194 11.94 4.10 3.55
C ILE A 194 12.35 4.65 4.91
N GLY A 195 13.57 4.33 5.33
CA GLY A 195 14.16 4.80 6.58
C GLY A 195 14.98 6.08 6.42
N GLY A 196 14.92 6.96 7.40
CA GLY A 196 15.85 8.09 7.55
C GLY A 196 15.65 9.28 6.61
N LEU A 197 14.60 9.27 5.77
CA LEU A 197 14.34 10.32 4.76
C LEU A 197 12.95 10.97 4.96
N SER A 198 12.53 11.14 6.22
CA SER A 198 11.18 11.61 6.55
C SER A 198 10.92 13.03 6.04
N GLU A 199 11.91 13.92 6.10
CA GLU A 199 11.77 15.31 5.63
C GLU A 199 11.67 15.38 4.10
N GLU A 200 12.50 14.60 3.40
CA GLU A 200 12.50 14.52 1.94
C GLU A 200 11.19 13.93 1.42
N ILE A 201 10.70 12.87 2.06
CA ILE A 201 9.39 12.28 1.76
C ILE A 201 8.29 13.31 1.95
N GLN A 202 8.32 14.07 3.06
CA GLN A 202 7.32 15.11 3.30
C GLN A 202 7.34 16.19 2.22
N ARG A 203 8.52 16.68 1.81
CA ARG A 203 8.63 17.67 0.74
C ARG A 203 8.10 17.15 -0.59
N ILE A 204 8.49 15.93 -0.99
CA ILE A 204 8.03 15.35 -2.25
C ILE A 204 6.51 15.13 -2.22
N ARG A 205 5.97 14.75 -1.06
CA ARG A 205 4.54 14.61 -0.84
C ARG A 205 3.80 15.93 -1.00
N GLU A 206 4.31 17.02 -0.45
CA GLU A 206 3.73 18.36 -0.63
C GLU A 206 3.79 18.81 -2.09
N LEU A 207 4.84 18.45 -2.83
CA LEU A 207 5.00 18.82 -4.24
C LEU A 207 4.17 17.98 -5.20
N ILE A 208 3.88 16.71 -4.87
CA ILE A 208 3.14 15.78 -5.75
C ILE A 208 1.70 15.55 -5.29
N GLU A 209 1.48 15.16 -4.03
CA GLU A 209 0.13 14.80 -3.56
C GLU A 209 -0.76 16.03 -3.37
N LEU A 210 -0.22 17.16 -2.90
CA LEU A 210 -1.03 18.35 -2.61
C LEU A 210 -1.70 18.90 -3.89
N PRO A 211 -0.98 19.10 -5.02
CA PRO A 211 -1.61 19.54 -6.26
C PRO A 211 -2.67 18.58 -6.79
N MET A 212 -2.41 17.27 -6.70
CA MET A 212 -3.32 16.25 -7.23
C MET A 212 -4.61 16.14 -6.41
N LYS A 213 -4.54 16.33 -5.09
CA LYS A 213 -5.68 16.16 -4.18
C LYS A 213 -6.47 17.42 -3.94
N HIS A 214 -5.79 18.57 -3.96
CA HIS A 214 -6.37 19.87 -3.64
C HIS A 214 -6.06 20.91 -4.72
N PRO A 215 -6.43 20.66 -5.99
CA PRO A 215 -6.21 21.61 -7.07
C PRO A 215 -6.86 22.98 -6.78
N GLU A 216 -7.97 23.00 -6.05
CA GLU A 216 -8.69 24.21 -5.66
C GLU A 216 -7.84 25.18 -4.81
N VAL A 217 -6.86 24.66 -4.06
CA VAL A 217 -5.97 25.50 -3.24
C VAL A 217 -4.99 26.25 -4.14
N PHE A 218 -4.46 25.58 -5.16
CA PHE A 218 -3.52 26.16 -6.12
C PHE A 218 -4.20 27.19 -7.02
N GLU A 219 -5.42 26.90 -7.49
CA GLU A 219 -6.24 27.83 -8.27
C GLU A 219 -6.56 29.11 -7.48
N ARG A 220 -6.96 28.98 -6.21
CA ARG A 220 -7.27 30.13 -5.35
C ARG A 220 -6.06 31.00 -5.04
N LEU A 221 -4.90 30.39 -4.88
CA LEU A 221 -3.65 31.10 -4.62
C LEU A 221 -3.01 31.67 -5.89
N GLY A 222 -3.47 31.24 -7.08
CA GLY A 222 -2.88 31.65 -8.36
C GLY A 222 -1.46 31.12 -8.56
N ILE A 223 -1.13 29.97 -7.96
CA ILE A 223 0.21 29.36 -8.01
C ILE A 223 0.15 28.13 -8.90
N GLU A 224 1.04 28.03 -9.89
CA GLU A 224 1.17 26.82 -10.69
C GLU A 224 1.89 25.71 -9.91
N PRO A 225 1.41 24.45 -9.97
CA PRO A 225 2.11 23.34 -9.36
C PRO A 225 3.44 23.05 -10.08
N PRO A 226 4.44 22.52 -9.35
CA PRO A 226 5.72 22.17 -9.94
C PRO A 226 5.56 21.05 -10.98
N LYS A 227 6.11 21.25 -12.19
CA LYS A 227 6.00 20.28 -13.30
C LYS A 227 7.05 19.15 -13.25
N GLY A 228 8.08 19.28 -12.41
CA GLY A 228 9.16 18.31 -12.33
C GLY A 228 9.95 18.42 -11.04
N ILE A 229 10.46 17.28 -10.57
CA ILE A 229 11.23 17.16 -9.33
C ILE A 229 12.54 16.45 -9.65
N LEU A 230 13.66 17.06 -9.23
CA LEU A 230 14.99 16.47 -9.37
C LEU A 230 15.47 15.93 -8.02
N LEU A 231 15.63 14.60 -7.93
CA LEU A 231 16.25 13.94 -6.77
C LEU A 231 17.73 13.72 -7.04
N TYR A 232 18.61 14.36 -6.26
CA TYR A 232 20.07 14.23 -6.39
C TYR A 232 20.71 13.66 -5.11
N GLY A 233 21.94 13.17 -5.24
CA GLY A 233 22.75 12.68 -4.11
C GLY A 233 23.56 11.43 -4.45
N PRO A 234 24.34 10.88 -3.50
CA PRO A 234 25.16 9.69 -3.72
C PRO A 234 24.35 8.46 -4.19
N PRO A 235 24.96 7.49 -4.91
CA PRO A 235 24.29 6.25 -5.24
C PRO A 235 23.89 5.47 -3.97
N GLY A 236 22.76 4.75 -4.01
CA GLY A 236 22.30 3.92 -2.90
C GLY A 236 21.46 4.62 -1.83
N THR A 237 21.18 5.93 -1.94
CA THR A 237 20.35 6.67 -0.96
C THR A 237 18.83 6.53 -1.16
N GLY A 238 18.37 5.53 -1.90
CA GLY A 238 16.93 5.26 -2.04
C GLY A 238 16.12 6.17 -2.97
N LYS A 239 16.75 6.97 -3.85
CA LYS A 239 16.05 7.86 -4.80
C LYS A 239 14.95 7.16 -5.62
N THR A 240 15.27 6.02 -6.22
CA THR A 240 14.31 5.22 -6.99
C THR A 240 13.21 4.62 -6.10
N LEU A 241 13.54 4.25 -4.85
CA LEU A 241 12.56 3.72 -3.90
C LEU A 241 11.56 4.80 -3.48
N ILE A 242 12.02 6.02 -3.23
CA ILE A 242 11.14 7.17 -2.93
C ILE A 242 10.19 7.42 -4.09
N ALA A 243 10.70 7.50 -5.32
CA ALA A 243 9.86 7.75 -6.49
C ALA A 243 8.75 6.69 -6.64
N LYS A 244 9.09 5.41 -6.45
CA LYS A 244 8.11 4.30 -6.47
C LYS A 244 7.09 4.38 -5.34
N ALA A 245 7.53 4.66 -4.11
CA ALA A 245 6.65 4.77 -2.95
C ALA A 245 5.64 5.91 -3.11
N VAL A 246 6.11 7.07 -3.59
CA VAL A 246 5.23 8.23 -3.80
C VAL A 246 4.20 7.95 -4.89
N ALA A 247 4.61 7.34 -6.01
CA ALA A 247 3.67 7.00 -7.07
C ALA A 247 2.60 6.00 -6.62
N ASN A 248 2.98 4.96 -5.87
CA ASN A 248 2.02 3.99 -5.32
C ASN A 248 1.02 4.65 -4.36
N GLU A 249 1.50 5.50 -3.45
CA GLU A 249 0.68 6.13 -2.41
C GLU A 249 -0.19 7.26 -2.95
N ALA A 250 0.27 7.95 -3.99
CA ALA A 250 -0.54 8.91 -4.74
C ALA A 250 -1.59 8.20 -5.61
N GLY A 251 -1.46 6.89 -5.84
CA GLY A 251 -2.30 6.14 -6.78
C GLY A 251 -2.07 6.53 -8.24
N ALA A 252 -0.88 7.05 -8.57
CA ALA A 252 -0.51 7.49 -9.89
C ALA A 252 0.13 6.35 -10.72
N ASN A 253 0.06 6.46 -12.04
CA ASN A 253 0.81 5.55 -12.91
C ASN A 253 2.30 5.82 -12.80
N PHE A 254 3.11 4.77 -12.62
CA PHE A 254 4.56 4.91 -12.48
C PHE A 254 5.28 4.33 -13.69
N ILE A 255 5.88 5.21 -14.51
CA ILE A 255 6.72 4.81 -15.63
C ILE A 255 8.18 5.05 -15.27
N SER A 256 8.94 3.97 -15.15
CA SER A 256 10.39 4.04 -14.90
C SER A 256 11.12 4.01 -16.21
N ILE A 257 11.99 4.99 -16.44
CA ILE A 257 12.86 5.01 -17.60
C ILE A 257 14.31 5.07 -17.13
N ALA A 258 15.10 4.04 -17.44
CA ALA A 258 16.53 4.09 -17.18
C ALA A 258 17.28 4.73 -18.36
N GLY A 259 18.22 5.63 -18.09
CA GLY A 259 19.02 6.28 -19.15
C GLY A 259 19.62 5.30 -20.17
N PRO A 260 20.24 4.17 -19.76
CA PRO A 260 20.74 3.16 -20.69
C PRO A 260 19.68 2.50 -21.56
N GLU A 261 18.41 2.46 -21.13
CA GLU A 261 17.32 1.84 -21.91
C GLU A 261 16.86 2.73 -23.06
N ILE A 262 17.03 4.05 -22.94
CA ILE A 262 16.69 5.02 -23.98
C ILE A 262 17.79 5.12 -25.01
N MET A 263 19.07 5.02 -24.60
CA MET A 263 20.23 5.25 -25.46
C MET A 263 20.31 4.21 -26.59
N SER A 264 19.84 4.57 -27.78
CA SER A 264 19.98 3.79 -29.00
C SER A 264 21.24 4.19 -29.78
N LYS A 265 21.76 3.27 -30.61
CA LYS A 265 22.85 3.58 -31.55
C LYS A 265 22.35 4.34 -32.79
N TYR A 266 21.04 4.34 -33.03
CA TYR A 266 20.41 4.90 -34.22
C TYR A 266 19.77 6.25 -33.90
N TYR A 267 20.09 7.25 -34.71
CA TYR A 267 19.62 8.63 -34.55
C TYR A 267 18.09 8.70 -34.64
N GLY A 268 17.44 9.37 -33.69
CA GLY A 268 15.98 9.60 -33.69
C GLY A 268 15.15 8.54 -32.95
N GLU A 269 15.65 7.32 -32.77
CA GLU A 269 14.92 6.25 -32.05
C GLU A 269 14.79 6.57 -30.56
N SER A 270 15.80 7.19 -29.95
CA SER A 270 15.80 7.58 -28.54
C SER A 270 14.71 8.64 -28.28
N GLU A 271 14.61 9.64 -29.16
CA GLU A 271 13.64 10.73 -29.08
C GLU A 271 12.21 10.28 -29.39
N GLN A 272 12.05 9.36 -30.34
CA GLN A 272 10.74 8.77 -30.64
C GLN A 272 10.23 7.98 -29.43
N ARG A 273 11.07 7.12 -28.85
CA ARG A 273 10.71 6.32 -27.67
C ARG A 273 10.37 7.20 -26.47
N LEU A 274 11.09 8.30 -26.26
CA LEU A 274 10.74 9.27 -25.23
C LEU A 274 9.35 9.86 -25.49
N ARG A 275 9.03 10.28 -26.72
CA ARG A 275 7.70 10.80 -27.07
C ARG A 275 6.59 9.80 -26.78
N GLU A 276 6.74 8.57 -27.23
CA GLU A 276 5.77 7.50 -27.00
C GLU A 276 5.52 7.26 -25.49
N ILE A 277 6.56 7.32 -24.67
CA ILE A 277 6.42 7.17 -23.21
C ILE A 277 5.67 8.37 -22.58
N PHE A 278 5.93 9.59 -23.04
CA PHE A 278 5.20 10.76 -22.54
C PHE A 278 3.74 10.77 -23.00
N GLU A 279 3.45 10.30 -24.22
CA GLU A 279 2.07 10.09 -24.71
C GLU A 279 1.35 9.03 -23.87
N GLU A 280 1.99 7.88 -23.58
CA GLU A 280 1.44 6.86 -22.68
C GLU A 280 1.15 7.43 -21.27
N ALA A 281 2.02 8.31 -20.78
CA ALA A 281 1.82 8.96 -19.48
C ALA A 281 0.60 9.89 -19.49
N GLU A 282 0.38 10.65 -20.57
CA GLU A 282 -0.76 11.56 -20.73
C GLU A 282 -2.09 10.79 -20.89
N GLU A 283 -2.09 9.65 -21.60
CA GLU A 283 -3.26 8.79 -21.74
C GLU A 283 -3.67 8.10 -20.41
N ASN A 284 -2.71 7.89 -19.50
CA ASN A 284 -2.92 7.22 -18.20
C ASN A 284 -2.98 8.18 -17.00
N ALA A 285 -3.05 9.50 -17.24
CA ALA A 285 -3.05 10.54 -16.20
C ALA A 285 -4.40 10.69 -15.48
#